data_AF-A0A972UWF3-F1
#
_entry.id   AF-A0A972UWF3-F1
#
_cell.length_a   1.000
_cell.length_b   1.000
_cell.length_c   1.000
_cell.angle_alpha   90.00
_cell.angle_beta   90.00
_cell.angle_gamma   90.00
#
_symmetry.space_group_name_H-M   'P 1'
#
loop_
_entity.id
_entity.type
_entity.pdbx_description
1 polymer ?
#
loop_
_entity_poly.entity_id
_entity_poly.type
_entity_poly.pdbx_seq_one_letter_code
_entity_poly.pdbx_strand_id
1 'polypeptide(L)'
;MVNLVIFLFRRRRPPQDGSTAIEVRCQTLDKSLEEIGVHNCDLIKMDIEGAELFAIQGMDKTLANNPMISFLIEVHHKQIRTLGGTTEDILGFFLKNGFQLYELTMWHGIVALNSTSNRIKGHLLCLREPDRTS
;
A
#
# COMPACT_ATOMS: atom_id res chain seq x y z
N MET A 1 20.30 -6.66 -8.16
CA MET A 1 19.27 -6.12 -9.05
C MET A 1 18.02 -5.94 -8.19
N VAL A 2 17.37 -4.79 -8.22
CA VAL A 2 16.17 -4.51 -7.40
C VAL A 2 14.94 -4.68 -8.29
N ASN A 3 14.00 -5.54 -7.90
CA ASN A 3 12.74 -5.80 -8.59
C ASN A 3 11.65 -4.90 -8.01
N LEU A 4 11.22 -3.92 -8.81
CA LEU A 4 10.17 -2.95 -8.46
C LEU A 4 8.87 -3.26 -9.19
N VAL A 5 7.77 -3.35 -8.45
CA VAL A 5 6.42 -3.37 -9.02
C VAL A 5 5.66 -2.11 -8.65
N ILE A 6 4.98 -1.51 -9.62
CA ILE A 6 4.20 -0.28 -9.44
C ILE A 6 2.73 -0.55 -9.78
N PHE A 7 1.86 -0.32 -8.81
CA PHE A 7 0.42 -0.28 -9.00
C PHE A 7 -0.05 1.17 -9.02
N LEU A 8 -0.66 1.56 -10.15
CA LEU A 8 -1.31 2.85 -10.33
C LEU A 8 -2.78 2.60 -10.65
N PHE A 9 -3.68 3.03 -9.78
CA PHE A 9 -5.11 3.06 -10.09
C PHE A 9 -5.67 4.43 -9.76
N ARG A 10 -6.08 5.16 -10.80
CA ARG A 10 -6.61 6.51 -10.63
C ARG A 10 -8.12 6.51 -10.71
N ARG A 11 -8.81 6.55 -9.57
CA ARG A 11 -10.26 6.79 -9.55
C ARG A 11 -10.52 8.21 -10.06
N ARG A 12 -11.19 8.36 -11.21
CA ARG A 12 -11.73 9.68 -11.60
C ARG A 12 -12.66 10.13 -10.47
N ARG A 13 -12.51 11.40 -10.05
CA ARG A 13 -13.32 12.04 -8.98
C ARG A 13 -14.79 11.65 -9.12
N PRO A 14 -15.55 11.56 -8.00
CA PRO A 14 -16.98 11.32 -8.07
C PRO A 14 -17.60 12.29 -9.08
N PRO A 15 -18.63 11.84 -9.82
CA PRO A 15 -19.20 12.63 -10.86
C PRO A 15 -19.45 14.07 -10.42
N GLN A 16 -18.74 15.03 -11.04
CA GLN A 16 -19.33 16.36 -11.14
C GLN A 16 -20.51 16.22 -12.11
N ASP A 17 -21.54 17.02 -11.89
CA ASP A 17 -22.83 16.94 -12.58
C ASP A 17 -22.66 16.50 -14.06
N GLY A 18 -23.16 15.30 -14.40
CA GLY A 18 -22.99 14.68 -15.72
C GLY A 18 -21.91 13.57 -15.89
N SER A 19 -21.21 13.09 -14.86
CA SER A 19 -20.27 11.96 -15.04
C SER A 19 -20.91 10.58 -14.82
N THR A 20 -20.53 9.61 -15.64
CA THR A 20 -20.99 8.22 -15.55
C THR A 20 -20.01 7.38 -14.74
N ALA A 21 -20.52 6.59 -13.80
CA ALA A 21 -19.74 5.54 -13.15
C ALA A 21 -19.65 4.33 -14.08
N ILE A 22 -18.48 3.71 -14.15
CA ILE A 22 -18.29 2.43 -14.85
C ILE A 22 -17.91 1.35 -13.85
N GLU A 23 -18.46 0.16 -14.05
CA GLU A 23 -18.02 -1.03 -13.32
C GLU A 23 -16.74 -1.56 -13.97
N VAL A 24 -15.74 -1.86 -13.14
CA VAL A 24 -14.47 -2.46 -13.57
C VAL A 24 -14.25 -3.75 -12.80
N ARG A 25 -13.69 -4.75 -13.47
CA ARG A 25 -13.27 -5.97 -12.79
C ARG A 25 -12.04 -5.69 -11.96
N CYS A 26 -12.08 -6.07 -10.69
CA CYS A 26 -10.96 -6.00 -9.77
C CYS A 26 -10.45 -7.42 -9.47
N GLN A 27 -9.18 -7.53 -9.13
CA GLN A 27 -8.57 -8.77 -8.67
C GLN A 27 -7.56 -8.52 -7.56
N THR A 28 -7.15 -9.57 -6.86
CA THR A 28 -6.16 -9.45 -5.79
C THR A 28 -4.77 -9.15 -6.33
N LEU A 29 -3.91 -8.63 -5.45
CA LEU A 29 -2.53 -8.35 -5.78
C LEU A 29 -1.77 -9.65 -6.11
N ASP A 30 -1.95 -10.71 -5.31
CA ASP A 30 -1.34 -12.03 -5.57
C ASP A 30 -1.68 -12.55 -6.97
N LYS A 31 -2.97 -12.50 -7.37
CA LYS A 31 -3.39 -12.97 -8.69
C LYS A 31 -2.80 -12.11 -9.81
N SER A 32 -2.76 -10.80 -9.62
CA SER A 32 -2.18 -9.89 -10.62
C SER A 32 -0.70 -10.18 -10.85
N LEU A 33 0.07 -10.43 -9.79
CA LEU A 33 1.50 -10.74 -9.87
C LEU A 33 1.75 -12.12 -10.51
N GLU A 34 0.93 -13.10 -10.16
CA GLU A 34 0.95 -14.44 -10.76
C GLU A 34 0.72 -14.39 -12.29
N GLU A 35 -0.29 -13.64 -12.74
CA GLU A 35 -0.62 -13.51 -14.17
C GLU A 35 0.49 -12.85 -15.00
N ILE A 36 1.26 -11.92 -14.41
CA ILE A 36 2.39 -11.26 -15.08
C ILE A 36 3.74 -11.98 -14.86
N GLY A 37 3.74 -13.13 -14.17
CA GLY A 37 4.95 -13.92 -13.91
C GLY A 37 5.93 -13.29 -12.92
N VAL A 38 5.45 -12.41 -12.03
CA VAL A 38 6.26 -11.77 -11.00
C VAL A 38 6.13 -12.55 -9.69
N HIS A 39 7.21 -13.21 -9.29
CA HIS A 39 7.24 -14.01 -8.06
C HIS A 39 8.10 -13.38 -6.96
N ASN A 40 9.08 -12.56 -7.34
CA ASN A 40 10.01 -11.90 -6.41
C ASN A 40 9.92 -10.37 -6.58
N CYS A 41 9.70 -9.65 -5.48
CA CYS A 41 9.58 -8.20 -5.42
C CYS A 41 10.38 -7.67 -4.23
N ASP A 42 11.28 -6.73 -4.48
CA ASP A 42 12.01 -6.04 -3.42
C ASP A 42 11.24 -4.81 -2.92
N LEU A 43 10.47 -4.17 -3.80
CA LEU A 43 9.67 -2.99 -3.50
C LEU A 43 8.35 -3.01 -4.25
N ILE A 44 7.26 -2.72 -3.54
CA ILE A 44 5.95 -2.40 -4.13
C ILE A 44 5.64 -0.93 -3.92
N LYS A 45 5.43 -0.21 -5.02
CA LYS A 45 4.78 1.10 -4.98
C LYS A 45 3.28 0.93 -5.18
N MET A 46 2.48 1.49 -4.28
CA MET A 46 1.02 1.40 -4.28
C MET A 46 0.39 2.79 -4.24
N ASP A 47 -0.23 3.17 -5.34
CA ASP A 47 -1.02 4.40 -5.47
C ASP A 47 -2.31 4.02 -6.20
N ILE A 48 -3.34 3.67 -5.42
CA ILE A 48 -4.58 3.04 -5.94
C ILE A 48 -5.85 3.74 -5.43
N GLU A 49 -5.74 5.01 -5.09
CA GLU A 49 -6.84 5.94 -4.80
C GLU A 49 -7.90 5.39 -3.84
N GLY A 50 -7.49 4.74 -2.74
CA GLY A 50 -8.38 4.25 -1.68
C GLY A 50 -8.47 2.74 -1.56
N ALA A 51 -8.07 2.00 -2.59
CA ALA A 51 -8.13 0.54 -2.58
C ALA A 51 -6.97 -0.12 -1.82
N GLU A 52 -6.15 0.67 -1.10
CA GLU A 52 -4.93 0.19 -0.43
C GLU A 52 -5.24 -0.95 0.56
N LEU A 53 -6.31 -0.81 1.34
CA LEU A 53 -6.72 -1.86 2.31
C LEU A 53 -7.08 -3.19 1.61
N PHE A 54 -7.74 -3.14 0.45
CA PHE A 54 -8.07 -4.36 -0.29
C PHE A 54 -6.83 -5.00 -0.92
N ALA A 55 -5.90 -4.19 -1.43
CA ALA A 55 -4.66 -4.69 -2.00
C ALA A 55 -3.80 -5.40 -0.95
N ILE A 56 -3.65 -4.82 0.24
CA ILE A 56 -2.86 -5.44 1.32
C ILE A 56 -3.53 -6.69 1.91
N GLN A 57 -4.87 -6.79 1.87
CA GLN A 57 -5.58 -8.02 2.26
C GLN A 57 -5.49 -9.13 1.20
N GLY A 58 -5.18 -8.78 -0.05
CA GLY A 58 -5.08 -9.72 -1.17
C GLY A 58 -3.65 -10.13 -1.54
N MET A 59 -2.69 -9.99 -0.63
CA MET A 59 -1.26 -10.19 -0.92
C MET A 59 -0.53 -11.16 0.01
N ASP A 60 -1.27 -12.08 0.64
CA ASP A 60 -0.71 -13.03 1.62
C ASP A 60 0.41 -13.89 1.01
N LYS A 61 0.24 -14.38 -0.24
CA LYS A 61 1.30 -15.16 -0.91
C LYS A 61 2.51 -14.29 -1.22
N THR A 62 2.27 -13.05 -1.65
CA THR A 62 3.34 -12.08 -1.93
C THR A 62 4.18 -11.83 -0.69
N LEU A 63 3.55 -11.61 0.47
CA LEU A 63 4.25 -11.43 1.74
C LEU A 63 5.02 -12.69 2.17
N ALA A 64 4.42 -13.87 2.01
CA ALA A 64 5.08 -15.13 2.35
C ALA A 64 6.31 -15.42 1.48
N ASN A 65 6.22 -15.12 0.18
CA ASN A 65 7.31 -15.38 -0.76
C ASN A 65 8.41 -14.30 -0.70
N ASN A 66 8.10 -13.10 -0.19
CA ASN A 66 9.00 -11.96 -0.18
C ASN A 66 9.16 -11.41 1.25
N PRO A 67 9.84 -12.14 2.16
CA PRO A 67 9.92 -11.78 3.57
C PRO A 67 10.61 -10.43 3.82
N MET A 68 11.43 -9.94 2.88
CA MET A 68 12.16 -8.66 2.97
C MET A 68 11.59 -7.54 2.09
N ILE A 69 10.40 -7.74 1.51
CA ILE A 69 9.77 -6.74 0.63
C ILE A 69 9.56 -5.41 1.37
N SER A 70 9.75 -4.30 0.66
CA SER A 70 9.44 -2.96 1.14
C SER A 70 8.21 -2.39 0.43
N PHE A 71 7.55 -1.41 1.05
CA PHE A 71 6.38 -0.75 0.45
C PHE A 71 6.51 0.77 0.44
N LEU A 72 6.06 1.38 -0.64
CA LEU A 72 5.86 2.82 -0.76
C LEU A 72 4.41 3.09 -1.17
N ILE A 73 3.61 3.64 -0.26
CA ILE A 73 2.15 3.70 -0.39
C ILE A 73 1.68 5.14 -0.30
N GLU A 74 0.88 5.60 -1.26
CA GLU A 74 0.17 6.88 -1.14
C GLU A 74 -1.14 6.67 -0.38
N VAL A 75 -1.27 7.27 0.82
CA VAL A 75 -2.42 7.02 1.70
C VAL A 75 -3.57 7.96 1.38
N HIS A 76 -4.59 7.44 0.70
CA HIS A 76 -5.77 8.20 0.28
C HIS A 76 -6.87 8.22 1.36
N HIS A 77 -6.65 8.90 2.48
CA HIS A 77 -7.54 8.90 3.65
C HIS A 77 -9.05 9.01 3.35
N LYS A 78 -9.43 9.90 2.42
CA LYS A 78 -10.85 10.12 2.11
C LYS A 78 -11.42 8.93 1.34
N GLN A 79 -10.69 8.43 0.36
CA GLN A 79 -11.11 7.34 -0.50
C GLN A 79 -11.11 5.99 0.24
N ILE A 80 -10.14 5.76 1.14
CA ILE A 80 -10.14 4.58 2.02
C ILE A 80 -11.44 4.51 2.82
N ARG A 81 -11.88 5.65 3.40
CA ARG A 81 -13.16 5.72 4.14
C ARG A 81 -14.38 5.47 3.28
N THR A 82 -14.41 5.94 2.03
CA THR A 82 -15.55 5.67 1.14
C THR A 82 -15.66 4.21 0.73
N LEU A 83 -14.58 3.45 0.92
CA LEU A 83 -14.51 2.01 0.69
C LEU A 83 -14.64 1.17 1.97
N GLY A 84 -14.97 1.81 3.11
CA GLY A 84 -15.25 1.13 4.37
C GLY A 84 -14.03 0.82 5.25
N GLY A 85 -12.84 1.32 4.90
CA GLY A 85 -11.63 1.17 5.70
C GLY A 85 -11.21 2.45 6.42
N THR A 86 -10.13 2.35 7.19
CA THR A 86 -9.46 3.47 7.83
C THR A 86 -7.95 3.45 7.57
N THR A 87 -7.26 4.54 7.89
CA THR A 87 -5.79 4.57 7.78
C THR A 87 -5.16 3.72 8.86
N GLU A 88 -5.78 3.68 10.03
CA GLU A 88 -5.42 2.86 11.16
C GLU A 88 -5.43 1.37 10.80
N ASP A 89 -6.34 0.91 9.93
CA ASP A 89 -6.34 -0.47 9.43
C ASP A 89 -5.09 -0.79 8.61
N ILE A 90 -4.66 0.15 7.75
CA ILE A 90 -3.46 0.00 6.92
C ILE A 90 -2.22 -0.02 7.82
N LEU A 91 -2.11 0.93 8.75
CA LEU A 91 -0.96 1.00 9.67
C LEU A 91 -0.92 -0.24 10.57
N GLY A 92 -2.06 -0.65 11.11
CA GLY A 92 -2.21 -1.83 11.94
C GLY A 92 -1.81 -3.11 11.18
N PHE A 93 -2.19 -3.22 9.91
CA PHE A 93 -1.77 -4.34 9.06
C PHE A 93 -0.24 -4.44 8.97
N PHE A 94 0.44 -3.34 8.61
CA PHE A 94 1.90 -3.37 8.44
C PHE A 94 2.63 -3.58 9.78
N LEU A 95 2.20 -2.92 10.85
CA LEU A 95 2.78 -3.13 12.19
C LEU A 95 2.61 -4.58 12.65
N LYS A 96 1.41 -5.16 12.51
CA LYS A 96 1.12 -6.56 12.86
C LYS A 96 2.00 -7.53 12.07
N ASN A 97 2.31 -7.20 10.83
CA ASN A 97 3.17 -8.01 9.99
C ASN A 97 4.67 -7.79 10.26
N GLY A 98 5.07 -6.89 11.17
CA GLY A 98 6.47 -6.69 11.56
C GLY A 98 7.20 -5.62 10.74
N PHE A 99 6.47 -4.72 10.09
CA PHE A 99 7.06 -3.57 9.40
C PHE A 99 7.23 -2.37 10.34
N GLN A 100 8.30 -1.63 10.12
CA GLN A 100 8.50 -0.29 10.62
C GLN A 100 7.94 0.73 9.62
N LEU A 101 7.32 1.78 10.15
CA LEU A 101 6.55 2.73 9.36
C LEU A 101 7.21 4.10 9.38
N TYR A 102 7.30 4.72 8.21
CA TYR A 102 7.85 6.06 8.04
C TYR A 102 6.95 6.89 7.14
N GLU A 103 6.70 8.13 7.52
CA GLU A 103 6.05 9.11 6.66
C GLU A 103 7.11 9.85 5.85
N LEU A 104 6.91 9.90 4.53
CA LEU A 104 7.68 10.74 3.63
C LEU A 104 6.98 12.10 3.51
N THR A 105 7.62 13.10 4.08
CA THR A 105 7.14 14.49 4.04
C THR A 105 7.96 15.33 3.08
N MET A 106 7.31 16.25 2.38
CA MET A 106 7.96 17.16 1.42
C MET A 106 9.07 18.03 2.05
N TRP A 107 8.98 18.30 3.35
CA TRP A 107 9.84 19.28 4.04
C TRP A 107 10.82 18.67 5.05
N HIS A 108 10.47 17.53 5.67
CA HIS A 108 11.27 16.92 6.72
C HIS A 108 11.88 15.57 6.31
N GLY A 109 11.72 15.17 5.04
CA GLY A 109 12.22 13.90 4.53
C GLY A 109 11.47 12.72 5.17
N ILE A 110 12.22 11.72 5.63
CA ILE A 110 11.69 10.46 6.19
C ILE A 110 11.53 10.61 7.71
N VAL A 111 10.31 10.48 8.20
CA VAL A 111 9.98 10.60 9.64
C VAL A 111 9.39 9.28 10.14
N ALA A 112 10.00 8.66 11.16
CA ALA A 112 9.47 7.44 11.75
C ALA A 112 8.12 7.68 12.44
N LEU A 113 7.17 6.75 12.26
CA LEU A 113 5.87 6.79 12.89
C LEU A 113 5.88 5.98 14.19
N ASN A 114 5.67 6.68 15.31
CA ASN A 114 5.69 6.08 16.66
C ASN A 114 4.30 5.64 17.14
N SER A 115 3.22 5.91 16.39
CA SER A 115 1.85 5.51 16.74
C SER A 115 0.98 5.32 15.50
N THR A 116 -0.14 4.61 15.66
CA THR A 116 -1.16 4.40 14.63
C THR A 116 -2.11 5.59 14.44
N SER A 117 -2.05 6.62 15.29
CA SER A 117 -3.02 7.73 15.28
C SER A 117 -2.58 8.94 14.43
N ASN A 118 -1.51 8.81 13.63
CA ASN A 118 -1.01 9.92 12.82
C ASN A 118 -1.80 10.07 11.52
N ARG A 119 -2.30 11.28 11.26
CA ARG A 119 -2.85 11.68 9.95
C ARG A 119 -1.68 11.86 8.96
N ILE A 120 -1.30 10.79 8.28
CA ILE A 120 -0.26 10.76 7.24
C ILE A 120 -0.65 11.65 6.06
N LYS A 121 0.04 12.78 5.86
CA LYS A 121 -0.32 13.74 4.79
C LYS A 121 0.34 13.43 3.45
N GLY A 122 0.94 12.25 3.28
CA GLY A 122 1.71 11.91 2.09
C GLY A 122 1.91 10.42 1.89
N HIS A 123 3.15 10.04 1.61
CA HIS A 123 3.50 8.66 1.34
C HIS A 123 3.96 7.95 2.61
N LEU A 124 3.52 6.71 2.77
CA LEU A 124 3.95 5.79 3.81
C LEU A 124 5.02 4.87 3.22
N LEU A 125 6.19 4.85 3.83
CA LEU A 125 7.25 3.89 3.58
C LEU A 125 7.21 2.81 4.67
N CYS A 126 7.06 1.55 4.28
CA CYS A 126 7.07 0.40 5.18
C CYS A 126 8.33 -0.42 4.93
N LEU A 127 9.17 -0.58 5.95
CA LEU A 127 10.43 -1.33 5.87
C LEU A 127 10.41 -2.48 6.89
N ARG A 128 11.14 -3.55 6.61
CA ARG A 128 11.53 -4.54 7.63
C ARG A 128 13.00 -4.38 7.94
N GLU A 129 13.34 -4.48 9.21
CA GLU A 129 14.73 -4.72 9.58
C GLU A 129 15.09 -6.15 9.18
N PRO A 130 16.29 -6.38 8.59
CA PRO A 130 16.82 -7.72 8.45
C PRO A 130 16.90 -8.36 9.83
N ASP A 131 16.49 -9.62 9.96
CA ASP A 131 16.68 -10.38 11.20
C ASP A 131 18.15 -10.30 11.60
N ARG A 132 18.44 -9.70 12.77
CA ARG A 132 19.79 -9.59 13.34
C ARG A 132 20.26 -10.89 14.01
N THR A 133 19.84 -12.03 13.48
CA THR A 133 20.27 -13.36 13.92
C THR A 133 21.15 -13.97 12.84
N SER A 134 22.44 -13.68 12.96
CA SER A 134 23.55 -14.53 12.50
C SER A 134 24.07 -15.34 13.68
#